data_AF-A0A1C5K2W0-F1
#
_entry.id   AF-A0A1C5K2W0-F1
#
_cell.length_a   1.000
_cell.length_b   1.000
_cell.length_c   1.000
_cell.angle_alpha   90.00
_cell.angle_beta   90.00
_cell.angle_gamma   90.00
#
_symmetry.space_group_name_H-M   'P 1'
#
loop_
_entity.id
_entity.type
_entity.pdbx_description
1 polymer ?
#
loop_
_entity_poly.entity_id
_entity_poly.type
_entity_poly.pdbx_seq_one_letter_code
_entity_poly.pdbx_strand_id
1 'polypeptide(L)' 'MEFLLLLLLLAVLAAAPASGLTADTRDSADWKPTDEGRRWRSRVC' A
#
# COMPACT_ATOMS: atom_id res chain seq x y z
N MET A 1 32.27 -5.61 -10.84
CA MET A 1 31.08 -6.50 -10.91
C MET A 1 29.93 -5.99 -10.06
N GLU A 2 30.17 -5.49 -8.85
CA GLU A 2 29.10 -5.01 -7.94
C GLU A 2 28.24 -3.86 -8.49
N PHE A 3 28.85 -2.92 -9.21
CA PHE A 3 28.12 -1.82 -9.84
C PHE A 3 27.06 -2.30 -10.85
N LEU A 4 27.36 -3.36 -11.61
CA LEU A 4 26.41 -3.94 -12.55
C LEU A 4 25.24 -4.63 -11.82
N LEU A 5 25.51 -5.25 -10.66
CA LEU A 5 24.48 -5.85 -9.82
C LEU A 5 23.56 -4.77 -9.23
N LEU A 6 24.10 -3.63 -8.81
CA LEU A 6 23.31 -2.49 -8.33
C LEU A 6 22.43 -1.91 -9.45
N LEU A 7 22.97 -1.75 -10.66
CA LEU A 7 22.18 -1.29 -11.81
C LEU A 7 21.06 -2.27 -12.14
N LEU A 8 21.35 -3.58 -12.13
CA LEU A 8 20.33 -4.61 -12.34
C LEU A 8 19.24 -4.54 -11.27
N LEU A 9 19.61 -4.39 -10.00
CA LEU A 9 18.67 -4.25 -8.90
C LEU A 9 17.74 -3.05 -9.09
N LEU A 10 18.31 -1.88 -9.42
CA LEU A 10 17.54 -0.66 -9.67
C LEU A 10 16.61 -0.82 -10.88
N ALA A 11 17.07 -1.48 -11.95
CA ALA A 11 16.26 -1.75 -13.13
C ALA A 11 15.06 -2.65 -12.81
N VAL A 12 15.27 -3.73 -12.06
CA VAL A 12 14.18 -4.62 -11.61
C VAL A 12 13.21 -3.88 -10.70
N LEU A 13 13.73 -3.07 -9.77
CA LEU A 13 12.91 -2.30 -8.84
C LEU A 13 12.05 -1.24 -9.55
N ALA A 14 12.55 -0.64 -10.63
CA ALA A 14 11.78 0.30 -11.45
C ALA A 14 10.75 -0.41 -12.34
N ALA A 15 11.09 -1.60 -12.87
CA ALA A 15 10.21 -2.37 -13.75
C ALA A 15 9.01 -3.00 -13.00
N ALA A 16 9.18 -3.38 -11.73
CA ALA A 16 8.12 -3.99 -10.93
C ALA A 16 6.85 -3.12 -10.77
N PRO A 17 6.91 -1.85 -10.35
CA PRO A 17 5.73 -0.98 -10.30
C PRO A 17 5.22 -0.60 -11.70
N ALA A 18 6.12 -0.41 -12.67
CA ALA A 18 5.74 -0.06 -14.05
C ALA A 18 4.95 -1.18 -14.75
N SER A 19 5.19 -2.44 -14.38
CA SER A 19 4.45 -3.61 -14.87
C SER A 19 3.23 -3.98 -14.02
N GLY A 20 2.94 -3.23 -12.97
CA GLY A 20 1.82 -3.52 -12.06
C GLY A 20 2.03 -4.74 -11.15
N LEU A 21 3.24 -5.31 -11.09
CA LEU A 21 3.57 -6.39 -10.15
C LEU A 21 3.42 -5.96 -8.69
N THR A 22 3.57 -4.67 -8.42
CA THR A 22 3.33 -4.05 -7.10
C THR A 22 2.09 -3.16 -7.11
N ALA A 23 1.18 -3.33 -8.08
CA ALA A 23 -0.09 -2.63 -8.06
C ALA A 23 -0.82 -3.02 -6.77
N ASP A 24 -1.00 -2.05 -5.89
CA ASP A 24 -1.72 -2.27 -4.65
C ASP A 24 -3.19 -2.56 -5.00
N THR A 25 -3.61 -3.79 -4.73
CA THR A 25 -5.02 -4.22 -4.90
C THR A 25 -5.85 -3.89 -3.66
N ARG A 26 -5.19 -3.45 -2.59
CA ARG A 26 -5.86 -3.10 -1.34
C ARG A 26 -6.11 -1.60 -1.35
N ASP A 27 -7.39 -1.25 -1.50
CA ASP A 27 -7.84 0.13 -1.28
C ASP A 27 -7.67 0.48 0.20
N SER A 28 -6.43 0.82 0.56
CA SER A 28 -5.99 1.17 1.90
C SER A 28 -6.34 2.61 2.26
N ALA A 29 -6.73 3.41 1.26
CA ALA A 29 -7.13 4.81 1.39
C ALA A 29 -8.59 4.94 1.82
N ASP A 30 -9.41 3.95 1.49
CA ASP A 30 -10.75 3.79 2.06
C ASP A 30 -10.66 3.19 3.47
N TRP A 31 -10.31 4.02 4.46
CA TRP A 31 -10.74 3.74 5.83
C TRP A 31 -12.27 3.73 5.80
N LYS A 32 -12.86 2.54 5.65
CA LYS A 32 -14.29 2.33 5.83
C LYS A 32 -14.51 1.95 7.29
N PRO A 33 -15.04 2.84 8.14
CA PRO A 33 -15.30 2.49 9.53
C PRO A 33 -16.25 1.29 9.56
N THR A 34 -15.87 0.23 10.27
CA THR A 34 -16.63 -1.03 10.38
C THR A 34 -18.06 -0.82 10.88
N ASP A 35 -18.32 0.32 11.53
CA ASP A 35 -19.61 0.74 12.08
C ASP A 35 -20.28 1.89 11.30
N GLU A 36 -20.07 2.03 9.99
CA GLU A 36 -20.68 3.10 9.16
C GLU A 36 -20.44 4.53 9.68
N GLY A 37 -19.36 4.75 10.43
CA GLY A 37 -19.07 6.05 11.03
C GLY A 37 -19.93 6.38 12.27
N ARG A 38 -20.58 5.38 12.88
CA ARG A 38 -21.28 5.58 14.16
C ARG A 38 -20.29 5.94 15.26
N ARG A 39 -20.34 7.19 15.70
CA ARG A 39 -19.74 7.61 16.97
C ARG A 39 -20.41 6.84 18.11
N TRP A 40 -19.63 6.04 18.83
CA TRP A 40 -20.02 5.50 20.13
C TRP A 40 -20.44 6.65 21.04
N ARG A 41 -21.74 6.82 21.26
CA ARG A 41 -22.23 7.63 22.36
C ARG A 41 -22.19 6.75 23.60
N SER A 42 -21.17 6.92 24.43
CA SER A 42 -21.24 6.42 25.81
C SER A 42 -22.47 7.08 26.45
N ARG A 43 -23.50 6.29 26.77
CA ARG A 43 -24.55 6.79 27.65
C ARG A 43 -23.89 6.99 29.01
N VAL A 44 -23.90 8.22 29.49
CA VAL A 44 -23.66 8.51 30.90
C VAL A 44 -24.94 8.06 31.62
N CYS A 45 -24.79 7.12 32.57
CA CYS A 45 -25.87 6.63 33.42
C CYS A 45 -26.47 7.75 34.29
#